data_AF-C3QZG1-F1
#
_entry.id   AF-C3QZG1-F1
#
_cell.length_a   1.000
_cell.length_b   1.000
_cell.length_c   1.000
_cell.angle_alpha   90.00
_cell.angle_beta   90.00
_cell.angle_gamma   90.00
#
_symmetry.space_group_name_H-M   'P 1'
#
loop_
_entity.id
_entity.type
_entity.pdbx_description
1 polymer ?
#
loop_
_entity_poly.entity_id
_entity_poly.type
_entity_poly.pdbx_seq_one_letter_code
_entity_poly.pdbx_strand_id
1 'polypeptide(L)'
;MEYPLNIYITAHTLISSLGFGIPENLEAIHNYRSGIRMQEAGLISDHPLLAGMIDSVELEKRAKLMQITDYTRMEQLFILAIQEVISQSGADLREPDCTLLLSTTKGNIDLLSELPADSPVFLWKMAERIGDFFGATNQVEVISNACISGVSALIVAKRWIESGRYKRVIVAGGDILSHFITSGFLSFRSVSAHLCRPYDIQRDGLSLGEACGAVLLETQGNANHIILSGGAISNDANHISGPSRTGDGLALAINQAMEEAGALPEDISFINAHGTATVYNDEMESKAIHLAGLAAVPVNSLKPYFGHTLGASGIIETILCIEQLKEGRYYGTLGYETLGVPMPITVYTTHQPMPMKCCIKTASGFGGCNAALVLSLPDAHLKQKVNLQATDKASAPSVCKAVVESGNMVTIRPGAVESKGTTVFSSSETDFAPFIREAYKHLGENNMKFYKMDNLCKLGYVAAEYLLKNTHHRPEEIGIILANASSSLDTDCKHQAIISKEGDKAASPAVFVYTLPNVVLGEICIRHKIQGENTFFVRRQSDAASLEDYARIVMAKGKLRTCIIGWCELLDGHYQAEFKQLNNISTIYG
;
A
#
# COMPACT_ATOMS: atom_id res chain seq x y z
N MET A 1 6.18 -22.59 26.23
CA MET A 1 6.95 -21.58 25.46
C MET A 1 6.61 -21.79 24.01
N GLU A 2 5.63 -21.06 23.49
CA GLU A 2 5.34 -21.06 22.05
C GLU A 2 6.40 -20.20 21.36
N TYR A 3 7.12 -20.78 20.41
CA TYR A 3 8.10 -20.05 19.61
C TYR A 3 7.35 -19.08 18.69
N PRO A 4 7.84 -17.82 18.52
CA PRO A 4 7.21 -16.89 17.58
C PRO A 4 7.26 -17.48 16.18
N LEU A 5 6.08 -17.64 15.58
CA LEU A 5 5.82 -18.21 14.27
C LEU A 5 6.65 -17.48 13.20
N ASN A 6 7.47 -18.21 12.46
CA ASN A 6 8.17 -17.64 11.30
C ASN A 6 7.21 -17.62 10.10
N ILE A 7 7.17 -16.49 9.40
CA ILE A 7 6.39 -16.34 8.17
C ILE A 7 7.35 -16.37 6.99
N TYR A 8 7.31 -17.46 6.23
CA TYR A 8 8.17 -17.70 5.09
C TYR A 8 7.50 -17.21 3.81
N ILE A 9 8.31 -16.69 2.89
CA ILE A 9 7.95 -16.51 1.49
C ILE A 9 8.55 -17.68 0.71
N THR A 10 7.69 -18.55 0.18
CA THR A 10 8.08 -19.87 -0.35
C THR A 10 7.93 -20.00 -1.85
N ALA A 11 7.04 -19.21 -2.46
CA ALA A 11 6.89 -19.10 -3.91
C ALA A 11 6.63 -17.65 -4.29
N HIS A 12 7.11 -17.24 -5.46
CA HIS A 12 6.91 -15.88 -5.96
C HIS A 12 7.16 -15.77 -7.47
N THR A 13 6.53 -14.78 -8.09
CA THR A 13 6.78 -14.42 -9.49
C THR A 13 6.46 -12.95 -9.73
N LEU A 14 7.02 -12.39 -10.81
CA LEU A 14 6.64 -11.06 -11.27
C LEU A 14 6.58 -10.97 -12.80
N ILE A 15 5.72 -10.09 -13.27
CA ILE A 15 5.55 -9.67 -14.66
C ILE A 15 5.74 -8.16 -14.65
N SER A 16 6.63 -7.66 -15.52
CA SER A 16 6.86 -6.22 -15.66
C SER A 16 7.16 -5.87 -17.11
N SER A 17 7.47 -4.60 -17.38
CA SER A 17 8.00 -4.15 -18.67
C SER A 17 9.33 -4.80 -19.09
N LEU A 18 9.98 -5.55 -18.20
CA LEU A 18 11.20 -6.31 -18.50
C LEU A 18 10.94 -7.73 -19.00
N GLY A 19 9.76 -8.29 -18.71
CA GLY A 19 9.41 -9.67 -19.09
C GLY A 19 8.45 -10.37 -18.12
N PHE A 20 8.18 -11.63 -18.41
CA PHE A 20 7.24 -12.51 -17.69
C PHE A 20 7.99 -13.57 -16.88
N GLY A 21 7.91 -13.48 -15.56
CA GLY A 21 8.55 -14.40 -14.62
C GLY A 21 9.93 -13.93 -14.17
N ILE A 22 10.46 -14.59 -13.13
CA ILE A 22 11.74 -14.24 -12.52
C ILE A 22 12.92 -14.26 -13.50
N PRO A 23 13.11 -15.28 -14.37
CA PRO A 23 14.30 -15.36 -15.22
C PRO A 23 14.46 -14.16 -16.16
N GLU A 24 13.40 -13.77 -16.88
CA GLU A 24 13.44 -12.66 -17.84
C GLU A 24 13.72 -11.32 -17.16
N ASN A 25 13.08 -11.09 -16.00
CA ASN A 25 13.25 -9.86 -15.23
C ASN A 25 14.67 -9.75 -14.65
N LEU A 26 15.21 -10.83 -14.07
CA LEU A 26 16.57 -10.84 -13.53
C LEU A 26 17.62 -10.69 -14.64
N GLU A 27 17.46 -11.38 -15.77
CA GLU A 27 18.36 -11.23 -16.90
C GLU A 27 18.39 -9.78 -17.40
N ALA A 28 17.24 -9.10 -17.48
CA ALA A 28 17.19 -7.70 -17.85
C ALA A 28 17.92 -6.80 -16.83
N ILE A 29 17.68 -6.99 -15.54
CA ILE A 29 18.30 -6.20 -14.47
C ILE A 29 19.81 -6.41 -14.44
N HIS A 30 20.30 -7.65 -14.47
CA HIS A 30 21.73 -7.97 -14.47
C HIS A 30 22.48 -7.38 -15.67
N ASN A 31 21.78 -7.19 -16.79
CA ASN A 31 22.31 -6.57 -18.00
C ASN A 31 22.05 -5.05 -18.07
N TYR A 32 21.62 -4.42 -16.97
CA TYR A 32 21.31 -2.98 -16.91
C TYR A 32 20.28 -2.52 -17.97
N ARG A 33 19.39 -3.43 -18.40
CA ARG A 33 18.33 -3.10 -19.34
C ARG A 33 17.14 -2.52 -18.58
N SER A 34 16.85 -1.24 -18.81
CA SER A 34 15.55 -0.67 -18.44
C SER A 34 14.46 -1.24 -19.36
N GLY A 35 13.22 -1.31 -18.90
CA GLY A 35 11.99 -1.52 -19.66
C GLY A 35 11.25 -0.21 -19.93
N ILE A 36 11.72 0.91 -19.35
CA ILE A 36 11.20 2.24 -19.65
C ILE A 36 11.62 2.63 -21.06
N ARG A 37 10.63 2.92 -21.90
CA ARG A 37 10.80 3.31 -23.31
C ARG A 37 9.91 4.49 -23.64
N MET A 38 10.24 5.18 -24.72
CA MET A 38 9.37 6.23 -25.25
C MET A 38 8.08 5.59 -25.74
N GLN A 39 6.96 6.06 -25.21
CA GLN A 39 5.61 5.70 -25.65
C GLN A 39 5.06 6.84 -26.48
N GLU A 40 4.46 6.51 -27.62
CA GLU A 40 3.81 7.49 -28.48
C GLU A 40 2.54 8.05 -27.83
N ALA A 41 2.15 9.25 -28.26
CA ALA A 41 0.88 9.84 -27.85
C ALA A 41 -0.32 8.97 -28.26
N GLY A 42 -1.38 8.99 -27.45
CA GLY A 42 -2.66 8.34 -27.70
C GLY A 42 -3.09 7.40 -26.58
N LEU A 43 -2.40 6.27 -26.41
CA LEU A 43 -2.88 5.18 -25.53
C LEU A 43 -2.89 5.58 -24.05
N ILE A 44 -1.81 6.21 -23.59
CA ILE A 44 -1.63 6.55 -22.20
C ILE A 44 -1.43 8.05 -21.97
N SER A 45 -1.47 8.93 -22.98
CA SER A 45 -1.17 10.38 -22.80
C SER A 45 -1.41 11.13 -24.10
N ASP A 46 -1.69 12.43 -24.04
CA ASP A 46 -1.81 13.31 -25.22
C ASP A 46 -0.45 13.63 -25.87
N HIS A 47 0.64 13.37 -25.16
CA HIS A 47 2.01 13.63 -25.58
C HIS A 47 2.92 12.42 -25.34
N PRO A 48 3.97 12.23 -26.15
CA PRO A 48 4.94 11.16 -25.90
C PRO A 48 5.58 11.28 -24.53
N LEU A 49 5.78 10.14 -23.85
CA LEU A 49 6.45 10.10 -22.55
C LEU A 49 7.24 8.80 -22.36
N LEU A 50 8.18 8.81 -21.42
CA LEU A 50 8.90 7.61 -21.00
C LEU A 50 8.07 6.81 -19.99
N ALA A 51 7.74 5.56 -20.34
CA ALA A 51 7.06 4.63 -19.45
C ALA A 51 7.49 3.18 -19.68
N GLY A 52 7.46 2.38 -18.62
CA GLY A 52 7.65 0.93 -18.67
C GLY A 52 6.32 0.21 -18.86
N MET A 53 6.00 -0.19 -20.08
CA MET A 53 4.76 -0.94 -20.38
C MET A 53 5.03 -2.44 -20.52
N ILE A 54 4.11 -3.28 -20.04
CA ILE A 54 4.14 -4.73 -20.26
C ILE A 54 3.84 -5.00 -21.74
N ASP A 55 4.58 -5.94 -22.33
CA ASP A 55 4.38 -6.38 -23.72
C ASP A 55 2.98 -6.97 -23.92
N SER A 56 2.11 -6.21 -24.59
CA SER A 56 0.72 -6.60 -24.86
C SER A 56 0.61 -7.80 -25.80
N VAL A 57 1.57 -8.02 -26.71
CA VAL A 57 1.54 -9.14 -27.65
C VAL A 57 1.84 -10.44 -26.91
N GLU A 58 2.86 -10.42 -26.04
CA GLU A 58 3.19 -11.58 -25.21
C GLU A 58 2.08 -11.86 -24.18
N LEU A 59 1.46 -10.82 -23.61
CA LEU A 59 0.30 -10.97 -22.73
C LEU A 59 -0.87 -11.65 -23.46
N GLU A 60 -1.24 -11.18 -24.65
CA GLU A 60 -2.35 -11.74 -25.44
C GLU A 60 -2.09 -13.22 -25.79
N LYS A 61 -0.85 -13.55 -26.16
CA LYS A 61 -0.43 -14.92 -26.40
C LYS A 61 -0.61 -15.79 -25.16
N ARG A 62 -0.12 -15.35 -23.99
CA ARG A 62 -0.25 -16.11 -22.73
C ARG A 62 -1.70 -16.23 -22.28
N ALA A 63 -2.51 -15.18 -22.44
CA ALA A 63 -3.93 -15.19 -22.14
C ALA A 63 -4.69 -16.22 -23.01
N LYS A 64 -4.34 -16.35 -24.30
CA LYS A 64 -4.89 -17.40 -25.19
C LYS A 64 -4.50 -18.80 -24.73
N LEU A 65 -3.22 -19.01 -24.37
CA LEU A 65 -2.77 -20.31 -23.88
C LEU A 65 -3.49 -20.72 -22.59
N MET A 66 -3.75 -19.76 -21.71
CA MET A 66 -4.42 -20.00 -20.43
C MET A 66 -5.95 -19.91 -20.51
N GLN A 67 -6.51 -19.61 -21.69
CA GLN A 67 -7.96 -19.49 -21.94
C GLN A 67 -8.64 -18.43 -21.06
N ILE A 68 -7.98 -17.28 -20.88
CA ILE A 68 -8.45 -16.16 -20.05
C ILE A 68 -8.67 -14.88 -20.87
N THR A 69 -8.91 -15.00 -22.18
CA THR A 69 -9.12 -13.86 -23.08
C THR A 69 -10.36 -13.02 -22.74
N ASP A 70 -11.32 -13.60 -22.03
CA ASP A 70 -12.56 -12.92 -21.60
C ASP A 70 -12.39 -12.13 -20.29
N TYR A 71 -11.21 -12.23 -19.66
CA TYR A 71 -10.84 -11.43 -18.50
C TYR A 71 -10.19 -10.11 -18.94
N THR A 72 -10.29 -9.07 -18.11
CA THR A 72 -9.63 -7.78 -18.40
C THR A 72 -8.12 -7.93 -18.41
N ARG A 73 -7.40 -6.95 -18.99
CA ARG A 73 -5.92 -6.97 -19.03
C ARG A 73 -5.31 -7.10 -17.63
N MET A 74 -5.87 -6.38 -16.65
CA MET A 74 -5.40 -6.45 -15.26
C MET A 74 -5.71 -7.83 -14.64
N GLU A 75 -6.92 -8.36 -14.84
CA GLU A 75 -7.31 -9.70 -14.36
C GLU A 75 -6.42 -10.79 -14.96
N GLN A 76 -6.10 -10.72 -16.25
CA GLN A 76 -5.20 -11.65 -16.92
C GLN A 76 -3.81 -11.68 -16.26
N LEU A 77 -3.24 -10.52 -15.96
CA LEU A 77 -1.95 -10.40 -15.29
C LEU A 77 -1.97 -11.00 -13.88
N PHE A 78 -3.01 -10.72 -13.10
CA PHE A 78 -3.20 -11.33 -11.78
C PHE A 78 -3.31 -12.85 -11.87
N ILE A 79 -4.15 -13.36 -12.77
CA ILE A 79 -4.37 -14.79 -12.96
C ILE A 79 -3.07 -15.48 -13.36
N LEU A 80 -2.30 -14.92 -14.29
CA LEU A 80 -1.00 -15.47 -14.70
C LEU A 80 -0.01 -15.52 -13.53
N ALA A 81 0.11 -14.43 -12.76
CA ALA A 81 1.04 -14.35 -11.63
C ALA A 81 0.65 -15.32 -10.49
N ILE A 82 -0.64 -15.39 -10.14
CA ILE A 82 -1.15 -16.27 -9.09
C ILE A 82 -1.01 -17.74 -9.50
N GLN A 83 -1.33 -18.09 -10.75
CA GLN A 83 -1.20 -19.45 -11.24
C GLN A 83 0.24 -19.95 -11.21
N GLU A 84 1.21 -19.10 -11.53
CA GLU A 84 2.62 -19.45 -11.45
C GLU A 84 3.04 -19.73 -9.99
N VAL A 85 2.61 -18.91 -9.03
CA VAL A 85 2.84 -19.16 -7.59
C VAL A 85 2.19 -20.45 -7.11
N ILE A 86 0.95 -20.73 -7.54
CA ILE A 86 0.26 -21.99 -7.27
C ILE A 86 1.05 -23.17 -7.87
N SER A 87 1.56 -23.02 -9.09
CA SER A 87 2.30 -24.09 -9.78
C SER A 87 3.65 -24.39 -9.11
N GLN A 88 4.30 -23.39 -8.52
CA GLN A 88 5.55 -23.56 -7.77
C GLN A 88 5.34 -24.25 -6.40
N SER A 89 4.21 -23.97 -5.74
CA SER A 89 3.99 -24.32 -4.33
C SER A 89 3.01 -25.48 -4.10
N GLY A 90 2.09 -25.72 -5.05
CA GLY A 90 0.94 -26.58 -4.85
C GLY A 90 -0.13 -25.99 -3.92
N ALA A 91 -0.09 -24.68 -3.62
CA ALA A 91 -1.12 -24.03 -2.81
C ALA A 91 -2.49 -24.11 -3.48
N ASP A 92 -3.55 -24.29 -2.68
CA ASP A 92 -4.92 -24.45 -3.17
C ASP A 92 -5.86 -23.47 -2.47
N LEU A 93 -6.40 -22.51 -3.23
CA LEU A 93 -7.34 -21.50 -2.73
C LEU A 93 -8.72 -22.07 -2.35
N ARG A 94 -8.99 -23.35 -2.65
CA ARG A 94 -10.17 -24.07 -2.17
C ARG A 94 -10.03 -24.54 -0.73
N GLU A 95 -8.81 -24.53 -0.18
CA GLU A 95 -8.59 -24.87 1.23
C GLU A 95 -8.99 -23.68 2.12
N PRO A 96 -9.80 -23.90 3.19
CA PRO A 96 -10.29 -22.81 4.03
C PRO A 96 -9.17 -22.07 4.79
N ASP A 97 -8.00 -22.69 4.96
CA ASP A 97 -6.83 -22.06 5.60
C ASP A 97 -5.86 -21.38 4.61
N CYS A 98 -6.22 -21.33 3.32
CA CYS A 98 -5.51 -20.61 2.27
C CYS A 98 -6.39 -19.49 1.71
N THR A 99 -5.89 -18.25 1.66
CA THR A 99 -6.65 -17.13 1.07
C THR A 99 -5.83 -16.37 0.05
N LEU A 100 -6.53 -15.58 -0.77
CA LEU A 100 -5.97 -14.62 -1.69
C LEU A 100 -6.21 -13.20 -1.15
N LEU A 101 -5.16 -12.38 -1.19
CA LEU A 101 -5.20 -10.95 -0.89
C LEU A 101 -4.65 -10.19 -2.10
N LEU A 102 -5.44 -9.28 -2.65
CA LEU A 102 -5.01 -8.45 -3.76
C LEU A 102 -4.58 -7.06 -3.28
N SER A 103 -3.71 -6.42 -4.05
CA SER A 103 -3.32 -5.03 -3.84
C SER A 103 -3.22 -4.29 -5.16
N THR A 104 -3.74 -3.07 -5.19
CA THR A 104 -3.73 -2.23 -6.40
C THR A 104 -4.01 -0.79 -6.03
N THR A 105 -3.47 0.15 -6.79
CA THR A 105 -3.85 1.55 -6.66
C THR A 105 -5.14 1.81 -7.42
N LYS A 106 -5.28 1.22 -8.61
CA LYS A 106 -6.36 1.59 -9.54
C LYS A 106 -7.06 0.46 -10.29
N GLY A 107 -6.53 -0.77 -10.26
CA GLY A 107 -7.16 -1.92 -10.91
C GLY A 107 -7.50 -1.63 -12.37
N ASN A 108 -8.75 -1.89 -12.75
CA ASN A 108 -9.28 -1.70 -14.11
C ASN A 108 -9.69 -0.24 -14.44
N ILE A 109 -9.01 0.77 -13.91
CA ILE A 109 -9.43 2.18 -14.11
C ILE A 109 -9.43 2.62 -15.58
N ASP A 110 -8.66 1.94 -16.44
CA ASP A 110 -8.64 2.13 -17.88
C ASP A 110 -9.99 1.85 -18.56
N LEU A 111 -10.86 1.08 -17.91
CA LEU A 111 -12.21 0.76 -18.39
C LEU A 111 -13.26 1.79 -17.92
N LEU A 112 -12.85 2.86 -17.26
CA LEU A 112 -13.76 3.90 -16.77
C LEU A 112 -14.23 4.78 -17.95
N SER A 113 -15.43 4.50 -18.45
CA SER A 113 -16.11 5.32 -19.47
C SER A 113 -17.51 5.74 -19.00
N GLU A 114 -18.33 4.76 -18.58
CA GLU A 114 -19.61 4.91 -17.88
C GLU A 114 -19.64 3.93 -16.69
N LEU A 115 -20.36 4.23 -15.60
CA LEU A 115 -20.42 3.41 -14.37
C LEU A 115 -21.73 2.60 -14.27
N PRO A 116 -21.86 1.44 -14.94
CA PRO A 116 -22.90 0.49 -14.57
C PRO A 116 -22.61 -0.15 -13.20
N ALA A 117 -23.67 -0.61 -12.52
CA ALA A 117 -23.57 -1.17 -11.17
C ALA A 117 -22.68 -2.45 -11.05
N ASP A 118 -22.41 -3.14 -12.16
CA ASP A 118 -21.55 -4.34 -12.23
C ASP A 118 -20.24 -4.08 -13.01
N SER A 119 -19.78 -2.83 -13.04
CA SER A 119 -18.59 -2.45 -13.80
C SER A 119 -17.31 -3.13 -13.28
N PRO A 120 -16.41 -3.61 -14.16
CA PRO A 120 -15.13 -4.21 -13.75
C PRO A 120 -14.18 -3.21 -13.06
N VAL A 121 -14.48 -1.91 -13.07
CA VAL A 121 -13.71 -0.87 -12.37
C VAL A 121 -13.86 -0.95 -10.85
N PHE A 122 -14.92 -1.60 -10.34
CA PHE A 122 -15.03 -1.89 -8.91
C PHE A 122 -13.93 -2.88 -8.51
N LEU A 123 -13.03 -2.47 -7.62
CA LEU A 123 -11.90 -3.30 -7.23
C LEU A 123 -12.34 -4.63 -6.59
N TRP A 124 -13.44 -4.63 -5.83
CA TRP A 124 -14.00 -5.86 -5.27
C TRP A 124 -14.56 -6.80 -6.34
N LYS A 125 -15.02 -6.27 -7.48
CA LYS A 125 -15.55 -7.08 -8.60
C LYS A 125 -14.42 -7.77 -9.34
N MET A 126 -13.33 -7.06 -9.60
CA MET A 126 -12.09 -7.64 -10.12
C MET A 126 -11.60 -8.77 -9.20
N ALA A 127 -11.59 -8.53 -7.89
CA ALA A 127 -11.19 -9.53 -6.90
C ALA A 127 -12.11 -10.77 -6.88
N GLU A 128 -13.43 -10.57 -6.96
CA GLU A 128 -14.44 -11.64 -7.09
C GLU A 128 -14.16 -12.50 -8.33
N ARG A 129 -13.99 -11.88 -9.51
CA ARG A 129 -13.72 -12.59 -10.77
C ARG A 129 -12.42 -13.39 -10.74
N ILE A 130 -11.35 -12.84 -10.15
CA ILE A 130 -10.07 -13.55 -9.99
C ILE A 130 -10.24 -14.70 -8.99
N GLY A 131 -10.92 -14.49 -7.86
CA GLY A 131 -11.21 -15.54 -6.89
C GLY A 131 -12.01 -16.69 -7.49
N ASP A 132 -13.05 -16.37 -8.26
CA ASP A 132 -13.92 -17.33 -8.93
C ASP A 132 -13.14 -18.20 -9.93
N PHE A 133 -12.18 -17.61 -10.66
CA PHE A 133 -11.31 -18.36 -11.58
C PHE A 133 -10.56 -19.50 -10.86
N PHE A 134 -10.09 -19.26 -9.63
CA PHE A 134 -9.38 -20.25 -8.83
C PHE A 134 -10.30 -21.09 -7.92
N GLY A 135 -11.61 -20.82 -7.92
CA GLY A 135 -12.56 -21.43 -6.99
C GLY A 135 -12.25 -21.11 -5.52
N ALA A 136 -11.77 -19.90 -5.24
CA ALA A 136 -11.38 -19.49 -3.89
C ALA A 136 -12.54 -19.66 -2.90
N THR A 137 -12.32 -20.40 -1.81
CA THR A 137 -13.34 -20.61 -0.77
C THR A 137 -13.51 -19.38 0.12
N ASN A 138 -12.42 -18.66 0.36
CA ASN A 138 -12.40 -17.44 1.15
C ASN A 138 -12.69 -16.22 0.25
N GLN A 139 -13.35 -15.21 0.82
CA GLN A 139 -13.55 -13.94 0.12
C GLN A 139 -12.20 -13.27 -0.16
N VAL A 140 -11.98 -12.90 -1.41
CA VAL A 140 -10.78 -12.17 -1.83
C VAL A 140 -10.91 -10.71 -1.40
N GLU A 141 -10.01 -10.26 -0.52
CA GLU A 141 -9.95 -8.87 -0.08
C GLU A 141 -8.97 -8.06 -0.95
N VAL A 142 -9.17 -6.74 -1.03
CA VAL A 142 -8.28 -5.81 -1.75
C VAL A 142 -7.75 -4.74 -0.82
N ILE A 143 -6.44 -4.50 -0.85
CA ILE A 143 -5.80 -3.33 -0.23
C ILE A 143 -5.55 -2.27 -1.29
N SER A 144 -6.08 -1.06 -1.07
CA SER A 144 -5.82 0.10 -1.91
C SER A 144 -5.40 1.29 -1.06
N ASN A 145 -4.10 1.39 -0.83
CA ASN A 145 -3.47 2.36 0.06
C ASN A 145 -2.38 3.15 -0.69
N ALA A 146 -2.74 3.75 -1.83
CA ALA A 146 -1.80 4.43 -2.73
C ALA A 146 -0.57 3.56 -3.09
N CYS A 147 0.61 4.18 -3.18
CA CYS A 147 1.86 3.51 -3.56
C CYS A 147 2.38 2.51 -2.52
N ILE A 148 1.83 2.48 -1.30
CA ILE A 148 2.20 1.50 -0.27
C ILE A 148 1.32 0.25 -0.28
N SER A 149 0.36 0.13 -1.22
CA SER A 149 -0.62 -0.97 -1.27
C SER A 149 0.02 -2.36 -1.19
N GLY A 150 1.02 -2.66 -2.03
CA GLY A 150 1.70 -3.96 -2.02
C GLY A 150 2.42 -4.25 -0.70
N VAL A 151 3.13 -3.27 -0.15
CA VAL A 151 3.79 -3.43 1.17
C VAL A 151 2.77 -3.64 2.27
N SER A 152 1.68 -2.85 2.27
CA SER A 152 0.60 -2.97 3.25
C SER A 152 -0.08 -4.33 3.17
N ALA A 153 -0.32 -4.86 1.98
CA ALA A 153 -0.91 -6.19 1.79
C ALA A 153 -0.01 -7.31 2.35
N LEU A 154 1.31 -7.22 2.18
CA LEU A 154 2.25 -8.16 2.80
C LEU A 154 2.20 -8.12 4.33
N ILE A 155 2.08 -6.92 4.92
CA ILE A 155 1.94 -6.73 6.37
C ILE A 155 0.62 -7.32 6.87
N VAL A 156 -0.49 -7.06 6.17
CA VAL A 156 -1.81 -7.63 6.49
C VAL A 156 -1.77 -9.15 6.43
N ALA A 157 -1.21 -9.73 5.36
CA ALA A 157 -1.10 -11.18 5.18
C ALA A 157 -0.25 -11.83 6.27
N LYS A 158 0.91 -11.26 6.58
CA LYS A 158 1.78 -11.71 7.69
C LYS A 158 0.98 -11.80 8.99
N ARG A 159 0.24 -10.74 9.30
CA ARG A 159 -0.55 -10.63 10.54
C ARG A 159 -1.74 -11.59 10.57
N TRP A 160 -2.41 -11.83 9.44
CA TRP A 160 -3.43 -12.87 9.37
C TRP A 160 -2.87 -14.24 9.70
N ILE A 161 -1.68 -14.59 9.19
CA ILE A 161 -1.05 -15.88 9.51
C ILE A 161 -0.64 -15.94 10.98
N GLU A 162 -0.01 -14.90 11.51
CA GLU A 162 0.41 -14.84 12.92
C GLU A 162 -0.77 -14.89 13.90
N SER A 163 -1.92 -14.36 13.50
CA SER A 163 -3.16 -14.46 14.29
C SER A 163 -3.85 -15.82 14.21
N GLY A 164 -3.34 -16.73 13.38
CA GLY A 164 -3.95 -18.04 13.11
C GLY A 164 -5.19 -17.98 12.23
N ARG A 165 -5.49 -16.82 11.59
CA ARG A 165 -6.64 -16.67 10.68
C ARG A 165 -6.48 -17.54 9.44
N TYR A 166 -5.26 -17.63 8.91
CA TYR A 166 -4.90 -18.49 7.77
C TYR A 166 -3.54 -19.15 8.01
N LYS A 167 -3.26 -20.25 7.32
CA LYS A 167 -1.90 -20.84 7.28
C LYS A 167 -1.10 -20.39 6.07
N ARG A 168 -1.80 -20.09 4.97
CA ARG A 168 -1.24 -19.68 3.68
C ARG A 168 -2.00 -18.45 3.19
N VAL A 169 -1.26 -17.46 2.69
CA VAL A 169 -1.84 -16.29 2.03
C VAL A 169 -1.06 -16.04 0.76
N ILE A 170 -1.73 -16.11 -0.39
CA ILE A 170 -1.18 -15.58 -1.63
C ILE A 170 -1.47 -14.08 -1.64
N VAL A 171 -0.43 -13.27 -1.74
CA VAL A 171 -0.55 -11.83 -1.92
C VAL A 171 -0.15 -11.50 -3.35
N ALA A 172 -1.07 -10.93 -4.11
CA ALA A 172 -0.79 -10.45 -5.46
C ALA A 172 -0.99 -8.94 -5.55
N GLY A 173 -0.15 -8.26 -6.30
CA GLY A 173 -0.23 -6.82 -6.51
C GLY A 173 -0.04 -6.46 -7.97
N GLY A 174 -0.87 -5.55 -8.48
CA GLY A 174 -0.87 -5.23 -9.90
C GLY A 174 -1.45 -3.85 -10.20
N ASP A 175 -0.82 -3.16 -11.16
CA ASP A 175 -1.31 -1.93 -11.75
C ASP A 175 -0.82 -1.82 -13.20
N ILE A 176 -1.69 -1.30 -14.07
CA ILE A 176 -1.43 -0.97 -15.46
C ILE A 176 -1.51 0.53 -15.68
N LEU A 177 -0.93 1.04 -16.77
CA LEU A 177 -0.97 2.45 -17.11
C LEU A 177 -2.14 2.74 -18.03
N SER A 178 -2.72 3.91 -17.86
CA SER A 178 -3.82 4.43 -18.67
C SER A 178 -3.73 5.94 -18.71
N HIS A 179 -4.46 6.54 -19.65
CA HIS A 179 -4.57 8.00 -19.75
C HIS A 179 -5.07 8.65 -18.45
N PHE A 180 -5.93 7.96 -17.69
CA PHE A 180 -6.36 8.39 -16.35
C PHE A 180 -5.19 8.64 -15.41
N ILE A 181 -4.26 7.68 -15.34
CA ILE A 181 -3.17 7.65 -14.36
C ILE A 181 -2.11 8.68 -14.74
N THR A 182 -1.65 8.65 -15.98
CA THR A 182 -0.57 9.50 -16.50
C THR A 182 -0.95 10.97 -16.46
N SER A 183 -2.15 11.35 -16.90
CA SER A 183 -2.66 12.72 -16.87
C SER A 183 -2.64 13.28 -15.44
N GLY A 184 -3.00 12.44 -14.46
CA GLY A 184 -2.91 12.72 -13.06
C GLY A 184 -1.48 13.05 -12.59
N PHE A 185 -0.52 12.16 -12.84
CA PHE A 185 0.88 12.40 -12.46
C PHE A 185 1.53 13.57 -13.21
N LEU A 186 1.15 13.80 -14.48
CA LEU A 186 1.56 14.96 -15.28
C LEU A 186 1.04 16.27 -14.68
N SER A 187 -0.19 16.28 -14.16
CA SER A 187 -0.76 17.46 -13.47
C SER A 187 0.02 17.87 -12.22
N PHE A 188 0.70 16.90 -11.58
CA PHE A 188 1.62 17.13 -10.46
C PHE A 188 3.01 17.61 -10.86
N ARG A 189 3.31 17.66 -12.17
CA ARG A 189 4.67 17.88 -12.71
C ARG A 189 5.70 16.95 -12.08
N SER A 190 5.28 15.70 -11.85
CA SER A 190 6.07 14.70 -11.14
C SER A 190 6.75 13.70 -12.08
N VAL A 191 6.34 13.66 -13.36
CA VAL A 191 6.89 12.76 -14.39
C VAL A 191 8.10 13.42 -15.04
N SER A 192 9.23 12.71 -15.06
CA SER A 192 10.45 13.16 -15.74
C SER A 192 10.34 12.99 -17.26
N ALA A 193 10.95 13.93 -18.01
CA ALA A 193 11.17 13.77 -19.44
C ALA A 193 12.32 12.80 -19.76
N HIS A 194 13.10 12.41 -18.75
CA HIS A 194 14.23 11.50 -18.83
C HIS A 194 13.96 10.23 -18.02
N LEU A 195 14.87 9.27 -18.11
CA LEU A 195 14.84 8.13 -17.21
C LEU A 195 15.00 8.64 -15.77
N CYS A 196 14.13 8.21 -14.86
CA CYS A 196 14.23 8.59 -13.45
C CYS A 196 15.62 8.23 -12.87
N ARG A 197 16.18 9.12 -12.06
CA ARG A 197 17.51 8.98 -11.45
C ARG A 197 17.41 9.13 -9.91
N PRO A 198 16.91 8.13 -9.18
CA PRO A 198 16.69 8.24 -7.74
C PRO A 198 17.95 8.66 -7.00
N TYR A 199 17.80 9.61 -6.07
CA TYR A 199 18.84 10.21 -5.24
C TYR A 199 19.92 11.00 -5.97
N ASP A 200 19.86 11.11 -7.31
CA ASP A 200 20.84 11.85 -8.08
C ASP A 200 20.62 13.38 -7.99
N ILE A 201 21.68 14.16 -8.16
CA ILE A 201 21.63 15.62 -8.23
C ILE A 201 20.80 16.13 -9.42
N GLN A 202 20.73 15.35 -10.50
CA GLN A 202 19.95 15.67 -11.70
C GLN A 202 18.53 15.09 -11.69
N ARG A 203 18.07 14.51 -10.58
CA ARG A 203 16.71 13.98 -10.50
C ARG A 203 15.67 15.10 -10.61
N ASP A 204 14.64 14.87 -11.40
CA ASP A 204 13.59 15.85 -11.66
C ASP A 204 12.16 15.25 -11.62
N GLY A 205 12.04 13.94 -11.47
CA GLY A 205 10.75 13.26 -11.43
C GLY A 205 10.86 11.76 -11.65
N LEU A 206 9.71 11.10 -11.55
CA LEU A 206 9.56 9.66 -11.73
C LEU A 206 9.34 9.29 -13.20
N SER A 207 9.66 8.05 -13.56
CA SER A 207 9.13 7.39 -14.76
C SER A 207 8.02 6.44 -14.32
N LEU A 208 6.93 6.34 -15.08
CA LEU A 208 5.80 5.46 -14.74
C LEU A 208 6.01 4.05 -15.29
N GLY A 209 5.37 3.05 -14.67
CA GLY A 209 5.49 1.65 -15.08
C GLY A 209 4.25 0.81 -14.83
N GLU A 210 4.19 -0.34 -15.50
CA GLU A 210 3.23 -1.41 -15.30
C GLU A 210 3.90 -2.63 -14.69
N ALA A 211 3.21 -3.31 -13.77
CA ALA A 211 3.65 -4.60 -13.27
C ALA A 211 2.51 -5.36 -12.59
N CYS A 212 2.70 -6.68 -12.50
CA CYS A 212 1.96 -7.53 -11.59
C CYS A 212 2.90 -8.56 -10.97
N GLY A 213 2.75 -8.85 -9.68
CA GLY A 213 3.52 -9.89 -9.02
C GLY A 213 2.70 -10.60 -7.97
N ALA A 214 3.15 -11.78 -7.58
CA ALA A 214 2.52 -12.57 -6.53
C ALA A 214 3.58 -13.24 -5.65
N VAL A 215 3.27 -13.37 -4.36
CA VAL A 215 4.07 -14.11 -3.38
C VAL A 215 3.15 -15.01 -2.54
N LEU A 216 3.65 -16.16 -2.12
CA LEU A 216 3.01 -17.03 -1.13
C LEU A 216 3.68 -16.82 0.23
N LEU A 217 2.90 -16.42 1.23
CA LEU A 217 3.32 -16.40 2.64
C LEU A 217 2.75 -17.62 3.36
N GLU A 218 3.58 -18.30 4.14
CA GLU A 218 3.13 -19.44 4.94
C GLU A 218 3.99 -19.72 6.17
N THR A 219 3.49 -20.59 7.04
CA THR A 219 4.16 -20.95 8.31
C THR A 219 5.29 -21.96 8.16
N GLN A 220 5.31 -22.72 7.06
CA GLN A 220 6.27 -23.78 6.82
C GLN A 220 7.31 -23.33 5.79
N GLY A 221 8.58 -23.50 6.10
CA GLY A 221 9.67 -23.12 5.20
C GLY A 221 10.96 -23.84 5.52
N ASN A 222 12.00 -23.55 4.76
CA ASN A 222 13.32 -24.16 4.91
C ASN A 222 14.42 -23.10 4.70
N ALA A 223 15.68 -23.51 4.77
CA ALA A 223 16.84 -22.61 4.68
C ALA A 223 16.95 -21.85 3.33
N ASN A 224 16.28 -22.29 2.28
CA ASN A 224 16.29 -21.65 0.95
C ASN A 224 15.19 -20.59 0.78
N HIS A 225 14.29 -20.45 1.75
CA HIS A 225 13.21 -19.47 1.74
C HIS A 225 13.61 -18.18 2.48
N ILE A 226 12.87 -17.10 2.25
CA ILE A 226 13.06 -15.83 2.97
C ILE A 226 12.00 -15.71 4.06
N ILE A 227 12.37 -15.13 5.20
CA ILE A 227 11.43 -14.84 6.28
C ILE A 227 11.01 -13.37 6.16
N LEU A 228 9.69 -13.12 6.11
CA LEU A 228 9.15 -11.79 6.35
C LEU A 228 9.13 -11.55 7.87
N SER A 229 10.26 -11.05 8.39
CA SER A 229 10.54 -10.97 9.82
C SER A 229 9.85 -9.80 10.54
N GLY A 230 9.59 -8.69 9.85
CA GLY A 230 8.94 -7.52 10.46
C GLY A 230 8.25 -6.65 9.42
N GLY A 231 7.25 -5.87 9.85
CA GLY A 231 6.46 -5.03 8.99
C GLY A 231 5.64 -3.98 9.76
N ALA A 232 5.77 -2.71 9.37
CA ALA A 232 5.07 -1.61 10.03
C ALA A 232 4.55 -0.59 9.03
N ILE A 233 3.48 0.11 9.43
CA ILE A 233 2.81 1.17 8.67
C ILE A 233 2.65 2.37 9.59
N SER A 234 2.91 3.57 9.07
CA SER A 234 2.73 4.84 9.78
C SER A 234 2.05 5.88 8.88
N ASN A 235 1.72 7.03 9.46
CA ASN A 235 1.29 8.22 8.73
C ASN A 235 2.13 9.45 9.12
N ASP A 236 2.41 10.32 8.15
CA ASP A 236 3.07 11.59 8.37
C ASP A 236 2.19 12.62 9.11
N ALA A 237 0.86 12.50 9.01
CA ALA A 237 -0.11 13.48 9.51
C ALA A 237 0.17 14.94 9.08
N ASN A 238 0.81 15.10 7.90
CA ASN A 238 1.38 16.36 7.45
C ASN A 238 0.64 16.96 6.23
N HIS A 239 0.61 16.26 5.10
CA HIS A 239 0.04 16.75 3.85
C HIS A 239 -0.50 15.59 2.98
N ILE A 240 -1.52 15.84 2.17
CA ILE A 240 -2.17 14.78 1.38
C ILE A 240 -1.39 14.34 0.15
N SER A 241 -0.57 15.22 -0.45
CA SER A 241 0.19 14.90 -1.67
C SER A 241 1.70 15.09 -1.53
N GLY A 242 2.16 15.63 -0.40
CA GLY A 242 3.56 15.96 -0.18
C GLY A 242 4.08 15.13 1.00
N PRO A 243 5.30 14.58 0.92
CA PRO A 243 5.87 13.84 2.04
C PRO A 243 6.17 14.77 3.22
N SER A 244 6.31 14.20 4.42
CA SER A 244 6.85 14.92 5.58
C SER A 244 8.23 15.50 5.25
N ARG A 245 8.49 16.76 5.63
CA ARG A 245 9.80 17.39 5.40
C ARG A 245 10.88 16.92 6.37
N THR A 246 10.49 16.27 7.47
CA THR A 246 11.37 15.77 8.53
C THR A 246 11.76 14.30 8.32
N GLY A 247 10.92 13.50 7.64
CA GLY A 247 11.16 12.06 7.45
C GLY A 247 10.85 11.21 8.69
N ASP A 248 10.21 11.80 9.69
CA ASP A 248 9.83 11.16 10.95
C ASP A 248 8.83 10.02 10.76
N GLY A 249 7.80 10.19 9.94
CA GLY A 249 6.81 9.16 9.67
C GLY A 249 7.43 7.90 9.05
N LEU A 250 8.28 8.05 8.03
CA LEU A 250 8.98 6.91 7.43
C LEU A 250 10.01 6.29 8.40
N ALA A 251 10.76 7.10 9.15
CA ALA A 251 11.68 6.60 10.18
C ALA A 251 10.94 5.78 11.25
N LEU A 252 9.75 6.20 11.66
CA LEU A 252 8.89 5.47 12.58
C LEU A 252 8.54 4.08 12.02
N ALA A 253 8.12 3.99 10.76
CA ALA A 253 7.81 2.71 10.12
C ALA A 253 9.06 1.81 10.02
N ILE A 254 10.22 2.35 9.63
CA ILE A 254 11.48 1.61 9.57
C ILE A 254 11.84 1.03 10.95
N ASN A 255 11.84 1.88 11.98
CA ASN A 255 12.21 1.48 13.34
C ASN A 255 11.24 0.42 13.90
N GLN A 256 9.93 0.57 13.69
CA GLN A 256 8.94 -0.42 14.13
C GLN A 256 9.09 -1.76 13.39
N ALA A 257 9.39 -1.74 12.09
CA ALA A 257 9.62 -2.97 11.33
C ALA A 257 10.90 -3.69 11.79
N MET A 258 11.96 -2.94 12.11
CA MET A 258 13.19 -3.48 12.69
C MET A 258 12.97 -4.03 14.11
N GLU A 259 12.20 -3.30 14.93
CA GLU A 259 11.80 -3.74 16.29
C GLU A 259 11.02 -5.05 16.22
N GLU A 260 10.05 -5.18 15.32
CA GLU A 260 9.30 -6.43 15.12
C GLU A 260 10.19 -7.58 14.62
N ALA A 261 11.13 -7.28 13.72
CA ALA A 261 12.08 -8.28 13.21
C ALA A 261 13.14 -8.69 14.24
N GLY A 262 13.35 -7.88 15.27
CA GLY A 262 14.48 -8.04 16.18
C GLY A 262 15.84 -7.74 15.52
N ALA A 263 15.83 -6.94 14.46
CA ALA A 263 17.02 -6.62 13.66
C ALA A 263 17.69 -5.33 14.15
N LEU A 264 19.01 -5.33 14.22
CA LEU A 264 19.82 -4.14 14.52
C LEU A 264 20.30 -3.47 13.22
N PRO A 265 20.70 -2.18 13.25
CA PRO A 265 21.25 -1.51 12.07
C PRO A 265 22.38 -2.28 11.37
N GLU A 266 23.29 -2.92 12.13
CA GLU A 266 24.40 -3.73 11.60
C GLU A 266 23.99 -5.08 10.97
N ASP A 267 22.72 -5.45 11.06
CA ASP A 267 22.16 -6.61 10.38
C ASP A 267 21.56 -6.26 9.02
N ILE A 268 21.31 -4.98 8.76
CA ILE A 268 20.72 -4.55 7.49
C ILE A 268 21.81 -4.47 6.43
N SER A 269 21.69 -5.33 5.41
CA SER A 269 22.63 -5.42 4.29
C SER A 269 22.37 -4.32 3.25
N PHE A 270 21.11 -4.05 2.95
CA PHE A 270 20.70 -2.96 2.06
C PHE A 270 19.26 -2.50 2.35
N ILE A 271 18.93 -1.31 1.86
CA ILE A 271 17.58 -0.76 1.82
C ILE A 271 17.14 -0.65 0.37
N ASN A 272 16.04 -1.31 0.02
CA ASN A 272 15.30 -0.97 -1.19
C ASN A 272 14.25 0.08 -0.83
N ALA A 273 14.52 1.31 -1.21
CA ALA A 273 13.71 2.44 -0.80
C ALA A 273 12.49 2.65 -1.73
N HIS A 274 11.64 3.63 -1.42
CA HIS A 274 10.60 4.08 -2.34
C HIS A 274 11.24 4.76 -3.56
N GLY A 275 12.21 5.66 -3.37
CA GLY A 275 13.16 6.16 -4.37
C GLY A 275 12.54 6.48 -5.73
N THR A 276 11.65 7.46 -5.77
CA THR A 276 10.89 7.82 -6.99
C THR A 276 11.63 8.79 -7.89
N ALA A 277 12.79 9.31 -7.48
CA ALA A 277 13.48 10.40 -8.17
C ALA A 277 12.73 11.75 -8.14
N THR A 278 11.62 11.83 -7.39
CA THR A 278 10.99 13.12 -7.12
C THR A 278 11.79 13.85 -6.06
N VAL A 279 11.96 15.17 -6.25
CA VAL A 279 12.86 15.99 -5.41
C VAL A 279 12.53 15.81 -3.92
N TYR A 280 11.27 16.02 -3.52
CA TYR A 280 10.88 16.01 -2.12
C TYR A 280 10.83 14.62 -1.49
N ASN A 281 10.46 13.58 -2.24
CA ASN A 281 10.39 12.24 -1.68
C ASN A 281 11.79 11.72 -1.36
N ASP A 282 12.71 11.80 -2.32
CA ASP A 282 14.08 11.32 -2.12
C ASP A 282 14.79 12.11 -1.01
N GLU A 283 14.50 13.41 -0.86
CA GLU A 283 14.96 14.20 0.28
C GLU A 283 14.41 13.68 1.61
N MET A 284 13.10 13.42 1.69
CA MET A 284 12.45 12.89 2.89
C MET A 284 13.04 11.52 3.26
N GLU A 285 13.23 10.63 2.30
CA GLU A 285 13.79 9.30 2.54
C GLU A 285 15.22 9.37 3.07
N SER A 286 16.05 10.25 2.51
CA SER A 286 17.43 10.44 3.00
C SER A 286 17.47 10.83 4.48
N LYS A 287 16.50 11.66 4.93
CA LYS A 287 16.34 12.05 6.33
C LYS A 287 15.82 10.91 7.18
N ALA A 288 14.80 10.19 6.70
CA ALA A 288 14.23 9.05 7.40
C ALA A 288 15.26 7.95 7.67
N ILE A 289 16.10 7.63 6.67
CA ILE A 289 17.19 6.65 6.77
C ILE A 289 18.22 7.09 7.83
N HIS A 290 18.56 8.38 7.87
CA HIS A 290 19.44 8.93 8.89
C HIS A 290 18.82 8.86 10.30
N LEU A 291 17.55 9.25 10.44
CA LEU A 291 16.80 9.21 11.71
C LEU A 291 16.66 7.77 12.25
N ALA A 292 16.59 6.78 11.37
CA ALA A 292 16.60 5.36 11.72
C ALA A 292 18.01 4.80 12.04
N GLY A 293 19.06 5.62 11.94
CA GLY A 293 20.44 5.19 12.23
C GLY A 293 21.06 4.32 11.12
N LEU A 294 20.56 4.41 9.89
CA LEU A 294 20.93 3.53 8.77
C LEU A 294 21.76 4.24 7.69
N ALA A 295 22.38 5.38 8.00
CA ALA A 295 23.13 6.20 7.03
C ALA A 295 24.26 5.43 6.30
N ALA A 296 24.85 4.42 6.96
CA ALA A 296 25.92 3.60 6.40
C ALA A 296 25.42 2.42 5.54
N VAL A 297 24.11 2.12 5.56
CA VAL A 297 23.53 1.01 4.82
C VAL A 297 23.32 1.41 3.36
N PRO A 298 23.76 0.61 2.38
CA PRO A 298 23.51 0.88 0.96
C PRO A 298 22.01 0.95 0.63
N VAL A 299 21.64 1.89 -0.25
CA VAL A 299 20.25 2.20 -0.63
C VAL A 299 20.11 2.10 -2.15
N ASN A 300 19.20 1.25 -2.63
CA ASN A 300 18.81 1.24 -4.04
C ASN A 300 17.35 1.64 -4.27
N SER A 301 17.09 2.02 -5.53
CA SER A 301 15.76 2.02 -6.12
C SER A 301 15.81 1.25 -7.44
N LEU A 302 14.78 0.45 -7.68
CA LEU A 302 14.67 -0.39 -8.87
C LEU A 302 13.75 0.23 -9.93
N LYS A 303 13.16 1.39 -9.64
CA LYS A 303 12.27 2.12 -10.56
C LYS A 303 12.92 2.52 -11.88
N PRO A 304 14.23 2.82 -11.96
CA PRO A 304 14.89 3.02 -13.25
C PRO A 304 14.83 1.80 -14.20
N TYR A 305 14.58 0.60 -13.67
CA TYR A 305 14.45 -0.59 -14.50
C TYR A 305 13.04 -0.72 -15.08
N PHE A 306 11.96 -0.54 -14.33
CA PHE A 306 10.59 -0.84 -14.81
C PHE A 306 9.58 0.29 -14.63
N GLY A 307 9.99 1.43 -14.08
CA GLY A 307 9.13 2.56 -13.72
C GLY A 307 8.56 2.45 -12.30
N HIS A 308 7.87 3.48 -11.86
CA HIS A 308 7.03 3.41 -10.67
C HIS A 308 5.72 2.70 -11.03
N THR A 309 5.59 1.46 -10.56
CA THR A 309 4.46 0.56 -10.86
C THR A 309 3.31 0.68 -9.86
N LEU A 310 3.12 1.90 -9.34
CA LEU A 310 2.04 2.25 -8.41
C LEU A 310 1.97 1.26 -7.22
N GLY A 311 0.81 0.65 -6.99
CA GLY A 311 0.53 -0.29 -5.90
C GLY A 311 1.23 -1.64 -6.09
N ALA A 312 1.59 -2.01 -7.32
CA ALA A 312 2.37 -3.22 -7.60
C ALA A 312 3.83 -3.11 -7.12
N SER A 313 4.37 -1.88 -7.00
CA SER A 313 5.77 -1.61 -6.62
C SER A 313 6.16 -2.37 -5.34
N GLY A 314 5.27 -2.37 -4.34
CA GLY A 314 5.51 -3.03 -3.06
C GLY A 314 5.74 -4.54 -3.20
N ILE A 315 5.02 -5.21 -4.09
CA ILE A 315 5.16 -6.66 -4.31
C ILE A 315 6.39 -6.95 -5.17
N ILE A 316 6.51 -6.34 -6.35
CA ILE A 316 7.59 -6.69 -7.29
C ILE A 316 8.97 -6.30 -6.75
N GLU A 317 9.09 -5.20 -6.02
CA GLU A 317 10.36 -4.80 -5.42
C GLU A 317 10.71 -5.68 -4.21
N THR A 318 9.71 -6.17 -3.45
CA THR A 318 9.93 -7.19 -2.41
C THR A 318 10.47 -8.48 -3.03
N ILE A 319 9.92 -8.91 -4.16
CA ILE A 319 10.42 -10.09 -4.89
C ILE A 319 11.87 -9.89 -5.34
N LEU A 320 12.20 -8.73 -5.88
CA LEU A 320 13.58 -8.43 -6.26
C LEU A 320 14.52 -8.27 -5.05
N CYS A 321 14.00 -7.90 -3.87
CA CYS A 321 14.76 -7.96 -2.62
C CYS A 321 15.05 -9.41 -2.21
N ILE A 322 14.08 -10.32 -2.37
CA ILE A 322 14.26 -11.76 -2.13
C ILE A 322 15.39 -12.29 -3.02
N GLU A 323 15.36 -11.96 -4.31
CA GLU A 323 16.40 -12.40 -5.25
C GLU A 323 17.78 -11.87 -4.86
N GLN A 324 17.91 -10.56 -4.56
CA GLN A 324 19.17 -9.97 -4.08
C GLN A 324 19.73 -10.69 -2.84
N LEU A 325 18.86 -10.97 -1.85
CA LEU A 325 19.26 -11.71 -0.64
C LEU A 325 19.76 -13.12 -0.96
N LYS A 326 19.06 -13.85 -1.84
CA LYS A 326 19.39 -15.22 -2.22
C LYS A 326 20.66 -15.31 -3.05
N GLU A 327 20.87 -14.39 -3.98
CA GLU A 327 22.04 -14.41 -4.87
C GLU A 327 23.29 -13.73 -4.28
N GLY A 328 23.16 -13.08 -3.11
CA GLY A 328 24.29 -12.41 -2.46
C GLY A 328 24.77 -11.17 -3.22
N ARG A 329 23.86 -10.48 -3.92
CA ARG A 329 24.20 -9.35 -4.80
C ARG A 329 23.24 -8.20 -4.57
N TYR A 330 23.79 -7.02 -4.35
CA TYR A 330 23.08 -5.75 -4.38
C TYR A 330 22.86 -5.29 -5.81
N TYR A 331 21.64 -4.86 -6.13
CA TYR A 331 21.34 -4.28 -7.44
C TYR A 331 21.62 -2.78 -7.47
N GLY A 332 22.51 -2.35 -8.36
CA GLY A 332 22.81 -0.94 -8.59
C GLY A 332 21.60 -0.15 -9.08
N THR A 333 21.53 1.12 -8.67
CA THR A 333 20.53 2.08 -9.13
C THR A 333 20.94 2.59 -10.51
N LEU A 334 20.27 2.12 -11.56
CA LEU A 334 20.57 2.50 -12.93
C LEU A 334 20.41 4.02 -13.10
N GLY A 335 21.41 4.66 -13.71
CA GLY A 335 21.43 6.10 -13.98
C GLY A 335 21.90 6.98 -12.82
N TYR A 336 22.16 6.44 -11.62
CA TYR A 336 22.74 7.22 -10.52
C TYR A 336 24.22 7.53 -10.79
N GLU A 337 24.67 8.76 -10.53
CA GLU A 337 26.06 9.19 -10.66
C GLU A 337 26.53 10.01 -9.46
N THR A 338 25.76 11.02 -9.05
CA THR A 338 26.16 11.99 -8.02
C THR A 338 25.03 12.22 -7.03
N LEU A 339 25.34 12.09 -5.73
CA LEU A 339 24.36 12.29 -4.66
C LEU A 339 23.72 13.69 -4.72
N GLY A 340 22.39 13.75 -4.67
CA GLY A 340 21.58 14.96 -4.77
C GLY A 340 20.66 15.24 -3.60
N VAL A 341 20.79 14.51 -2.49
CA VAL A 341 19.92 14.62 -1.31
C VAL A 341 20.65 15.24 -0.11
N PRO A 342 19.93 15.90 0.82
CA PRO A 342 20.53 16.69 1.90
C PRO A 342 21.24 15.85 2.95
N MET A 343 20.76 14.63 3.22
CA MET A 343 21.38 13.73 4.17
C MET A 343 22.18 12.65 3.42
N PRO A 344 23.47 12.45 3.72
CA PRO A 344 24.29 11.46 3.03
C PRO A 344 23.69 10.05 3.11
N ILE A 345 23.63 9.36 1.97
CA ILE A 345 23.29 7.94 1.89
C ILE A 345 24.23 7.27 0.90
N THR A 346 24.43 5.96 1.05
CA THR A 346 25.30 5.20 0.15
C THR A 346 24.46 4.61 -0.99
N VAL A 347 24.67 5.06 -2.22
CA VAL A 347 24.00 4.52 -3.41
C VAL A 347 25.08 4.06 -4.40
N TYR A 348 24.96 2.84 -4.90
CA TYR A 348 25.85 2.33 -5.96
C TYR A 348 25.12 2.30 -7.30
N THR A 349 25.80 2.76 -8.35
CA THR A 349 25.31 2.67 -9.73
C THR A 349 25.37 1.24 -10.27
N THR A 350 26.39 0.48 -9.87
CA THR A 350 26.66 -0.88 -10.35
C THR A 350 26.26 -1.93 -9.32
N HIS A 351 25.90 -3.12 -9.80
CA HIS A 351 25.67 -4.27 -8.93
C HIS A 351 26.93 -4.62 -8.14
N GLN A 352 26.76 -4.99 -6.87
CA GLN A 352 27.86 -5.32 -5.96
C GLN A 352 27.63 -6.68 -5.31
N PRO A 353 28.60 -7.62 -5.31
CA PRO A 353 28.51 -8.77 -4.43
C PRO A 353 28.63 -8.29 -2.98
N MET A 354 27.75 -8.76 -2.09
CA MET A 354 27.86 -8.43 -0.67
C MET A 354 27.29 -9.53 0.23
N PRO A 355 27.83 -9.71 1.45
CA PRO A 355 27.23 -10.59 2.44
C PRO A 355 25.80 -10.14 2.77
N MET A 356 24.86 -11.07 2.69
CA MET A 356 23.45 -10.80 2.96
C MET A 356 23.05 -11.35 4.34
N LYS A 357 22.19 -10.60 5.02
CA LYS A 357 21.53 -10.99 6.28
C LYS A 357 20.05 -10.63 6.21
N CYS A 358 19.77 -9.32 6.26
CA CYS A 358 18.44 -8.74 6.21
C CYS A 358 18.43 -7.59 5.20
N CYS A 359 17.29 -7.30 4.61
CA CYS A 359 17.08 -6.04 3.89
C CYS A 359 15.80 -5.35 4.34
N ILE A 360 15.75 -4.04 4.16
CA ILE A 360 14.55 -3.25 4.41
C ILE A 360 13.93 -2.84 3.07
N LYS A 361 12.64 -3.10 2.91
CA LYS A 361 11.84 -2.55 1.81
C LYS A 361 10.97 -1.42 2.35
N THR A 362 11.08 -0.21 1.80
CA THR A 362 10.18 0.90 2.15
C THR A 362 9.27 1.30 1.00
N ALA A 363 8.14 1.91 1.35
CA ALA A 363 7.24 2.59 0.44
C ALA A 363 6.61 3.80 1.13
N SER A 364 6.37 4.86 0.37
CA SER A 364 5.65 6.06 0.80
C SER A 364 4.60 6.40 -0.24
N GLY A 365 3.48 7.00 0.17
CA GLY A 365 2.36 7.28 -0.73
C GLY A 365 1.58 8.53 -0.37
N PHE A 366 0.73 8.97 -1.29
CA PHE A 366 -0.24 10.03 -1.02
C PHE A 366 -1.15 9.67 0.16
N GLY A 367 -1.68 10.68 0.83
CA GLY A 367 -2.31 10.58 2.14
C GLY A 367 -1.30 10.55 3.31
N GLY A 368 -0.01 10.70 3.03
CA GLY A 368 1.07 10.70 4.04
C GLY A 368 1.38 9.31 4.59
N CYS A 369 0.96 8.24 3.91
CA CYS A 369 1.15 6.88 4.39
C CYS A 369 2.57 6.38 4.09
N ASN A 370 3.19 5.71 5.05
CA ASN A 370 4.50 5.07 4.89
C ASN A 370 4.42 3.62 5.37
N ALA A 371 5.24 2.75 4.78
CA ALA A 371 5.38 1.37 5.24
C ALA A 371 6.81 0.85 5.07
N ALA A 372 7.20 -0.08 5.93
CA ALA A 372 8.49 -0.77 5.86
C ALA A 372 8.32 -2.27 6.13
N LEU A 373 9.13 -3.10 5.46
CA LEU A 373 9.29 -4.53 5.72
C LEU A 373 10.74 -4.83 6.06
N VAL A 374 10.96 -5.85 6.88
CA VAL A 374 12.27 -6.49 7.04
C VAL A 374 12.18 -7.92 6.52
N LEU A 375 12.96 -8.22 5.48
CA LEU A 375 13.15 -9.56 4.96
C LEU A 375 14.47 -10.11 5.48
N SER A 376 14.47 -11.35 5.96
CA SER A 376 15.64 -11.98 6.57
C SER A 376 15.93 -13.34 5.96
N LEU A 377 17.22 -13.63 5.78
CA LEU A 377 17.68 -15.00 5.57
C LEU A 377 17.45 -15.83 6.85
N PRO A 378 17.06 -17.12 6.76
CA PRO A 378 16.75 -17.94 7.93
C PRO A 378 17.87 -17.99 8.98
N ASP A 379 19.12 -18.15 8.55
CA ASP A 379 20.28 -18.21 9.45
C ASP A 379 20.53 -16.91 10.22
N ALA A 380 20.30 -15.77 9.57
CA ALA A 380 20.42 -14.46 10.21
C ALA A 380 19.32 -14.26 11.26
N HIS A 381 18.08 -14.59 10.88
CA HIS A 381 16.92 -14.46 11.76
C HIS A 381 17.02 -15.33 13.02
N LEU A 382 17.50 -16.57 12.88
CA LEU A 382 17.70 -17.47 14.02
C LEU A 382 18.74 -16.92 15.01
N LYS A 383 19.86 -16.35 14.52
CA LYS A 383 20.89 -15.75 15.38
C LYS A 383 20.35 -14.51 16.12
N GLN A 384 19.55 -13.69 15.47
CA GLN A 384 18.91 -12.53 16.09
C GLN A 384 17.97 -12.93 17.24
N LYS A 385 17.12 -13.95 17.03
CA LYS A 385 16.25 -14.49 18.08
C LYS A 385 17.01 -14.98 19.31
N VAL A 386 18.15 -15.67 19.11
CA VAL A 386 19.00 -16.13 20.22
C VAL A 386 19.58 -14.94 21.01
N ASN A 387 20.05 -13.90 20.32
CA ASN A 387 20.60 -12.70 20.97
C ASN A 387 19.55 -11.91 21.77
N LEU A 388 18.31 -11.83 21.28
CA LEU A 388 17.20 -11.17 21.97
C LEU A 388 16.78 -11.93 23.24
N GLN A 389 16.82 -13.25 23.21
CA GLN A 389 16.53 -14.09 24.39
C GLN A 389 17.61 -13.96 25.47
N ALA A 390 18.87 -13.73 25.08
CA ALA A 390 19.97 -13.57 26.04
C ALA A 390 19.98 -12.22 26.77
N THR A 391 19.16 -11.24 26.36
CA THR A 391 19.18 -9.86 26.86
C THR A 391 17.94 -9.46 27.71
N ASP A 392 17.06 -10.41 28.04
CA ASP A 392 15.95 -10.26 29.02
C ASP A 392 15.06 -9.00 28.85
N LYS A 393 14.86 -8.53 27.60
CA LYS A 393 14.07 -7.31 27.31
C LYS A 393 12.92 -7.45 26.32
N ALA A 394 12.60 -8.64 25.85
CA ALA A 394 11.42 -8.83 24.98
C ALA A 394 10.52 -9.94 25.52
N SER A 395 9.56 -9.55 26.37
CA SER A 395 8.32 -10.32 26.50
C SER A 395 7.58 -10.18 25.18
N ALA A 396 7.77 -11.12 24.25
CA ALA A 396 6.90 -11.22 23.08
C ALA A 396 5.45 -11.29 23.60
N PRO A 397 4.53 -10.45 23.11
CA PRO A 397 3.15 -10.54 23.55
C PRO A 397 2.67 -11.96 23.27
N SER A 398 2.26 -12.67 24.33
CA SER A 398 1.71 -14.03 24.22
C SER A 398 0.32 -14.04 23.57
N VAL A 399 -0.21 -12.87 23.19
CA VAL A 399 -1.56 -12.68 22.71
C VAL A 399 -1.52 -12.18 21.27
N CYS A 400 -2.01 -12.98 20.32
CA CYS A 400 -2.06 -12.59 18.91
C CYS A 400 -3.17 -11.57 18.59
N LYS A 401 -4.07 -11.28 19.54
CA LYS A 401 -5.21 -10.35 19.41
C LYS A 401 -5.45 -9.58 20.71
N ALA A 402 -5.50 -8.26 20.64
CA ALA A 402 -5.77 -7.43 21.81
C ALA A 402 -7.20 -7.62 22.33
N VAL A 403 -7.36 -7.51 23.66
CA VAL A 403 -8.67 -7.30 24.27
C VAL A 403 -9.01 -5.84 24.10
N VAL A 404 -10.10 -5.56 23.39
CA VAL A 404 -10.58 -4.19 23.14
C VAL A 404 -11.99 -4.00 23.70
N GLU A 405 -12.27 -2.77 24.12
CA GLU A 405 -13.60 -2.28 24.40
C GLU A 405 -14.05 -1.31 23.30
N SER A 406 -15.37 -1.22 23.10
CA SER A 406 -15.96 -0.26 22.17
C SER A 406 -16.12 1.10 22.87
N GLY A 407 -15.51 2.14 22.30
CA GLY A 407 -15.63 3.52 22.76
C GLY A 407 -16.83 4.24 22.11
N ASN A 408 -16.54 5.30 21.37
CA ASN A 408 -17.55 6.02 20.60
C ASN A 408 -17.92 5.28 19.31
N MET A 409 -19.15 5.50 18.84
CA MET A 409 -19.62 5.03 17.54
C MET A 409 -20.43 6.15 16.90
N VAL A 410 -20.18 6.39 15.62
CA VAL A 410 -20.85 7.42 14.83
C VAL A 410 -21.37 6.81 13.53
N THR A 411 -22.62 7.14 13.21
CA THR A 411 -23.24 6.75 11.95
C THR A 411 -23.77 8.00 11.25
N ILE A 412 -23.44 8.13 9.96
CA ILE A 412 -23.97 9.18 9.09
C ILE A 412 -24.79 8.51 8.00
N ARG A 413 -26.04 8.95 7.86
CA ARG A 413 -26.99 8.55 6.82
C ARG A 413 -27.68 9.80 6.27
N PRO A 414 -28.40 9.73 5.14
CA PRO A 414 -29.15 10.87 4.63
C PRO A 414 -30.04 11.53 5.69
N GLY A 415 -29.79 12.81 5.95
CA GLY A 415 -30.55 13.63 6.90
C GLY A 415 -30.18 13.49 8.38
N ALA A 416 -29.27 12.58 8.78
CA ALA A 416 -28.96 12.36 10.18
C ALA A 416 -27.50 11.99 10.48
N VAL A 417 -27.01 12.48 11.62
CA VAL A 417 -25.80 11.98 12.30
C VAL A 417 -26.21 11.42 13.66
N GLU A 418 -25.84 10.17 13.90
CA GLU A 418 -26.10 9.44 15.14
C GLU A 418 -24.80 9.16 15.87
N SER A 419 -24.79 9.34 17.19
CA SER A 419 -23.70 8.92 18.07
C SER A 419 -24.25 7.97 19.13
N LYS A 420 -23.66 6.77 19.24
CA LYS A 420 -24.13 5.69 20.14
C LYS A 420 -25.64 5.43 20.04
N GLY A 421 -26.18 5.46 18.80
CA GLY A 421 -27.60 5.24 18.50
C GLY A 421 -28.53 6.40 18.83
N THR A 422 -28.00 7.56 19.26
CA THR A 422 -28.79 8.78 19.48
C THR A 422 -28.50 9.80 18.38
N THR A 423 -29.53 10.34 17.75
CA THR A 423 -29.37 11.43 16.77
C THR A 423 -28.78 12.66 17.45
N VAL A 424 -27.58 13.05 17.05
CA VAL A 424 -26.87 14.24 17.55
C VAL A 424 -27.02 15.44 16.61
N PHE A 425 -27.33 15.19 15.35
CA PHE A 425 -27.65 16.21 14.36
C PHE A 425 -28.66 15.68 13.35
N SER A 426 -29.63 16.49 12.96
CA SER A 426 -30.64 16.19 11.96
C SER A 426 -30.79 17.36 11.00
N SER A 427 -31.04 17.08 9.73
CA SER A 427 -31.32 18.08 8.69
C SER A 427 -32.50 17.62 7.82
N SER A 428 -33.22 18.58 7.22
CA SER A 428 -34.18 18.30 6.16
C SER A 428 -33.51 17.95 4.83
N GLU A 429 -32.23 18.31 4.67
CA GLU A 429 -31.44 18.02 3.48
C GLU A 429 -30.99 16.56 3.50
N THR A 430 -31.31 15.82 2.44
CA THR A 430 -30.92 14.41 2.27
C THR A 430 -29.85 14.23 1.20
N ASP A 431 -29.78 15.13 0.23
CA ASP A 431 -28.69 15.19 -0.75
C ASP A 431 -27.35 15.47 -0.06
N PHE A 432 -26.30 14.78 -0.50
CA PHE A 432 -25.00 14.80 0.19
C PHE A 432 -24.44 16.21 0.39
N ALA A 433 -24.37 17.01 -0.68
CA ALA A 433 -23.68 18.30 -0.67
C ALA A 433 -24.27 19.33 0.32
N PRO A 434 -25.59 19.58 0.37
CA PRO A 434 -26.17 20.46 1.39
C PRO A 434 -26.09 19.84 2.78
N PHE A 435 -26.45 18.56 2.94
CA PHE A 435 -26.44 17.86 4.22
C PHE A 435 -25.08 17.92 4.92
N ILE A 436 -24.00 17.52 4.22
CA ILE A 436 -22.68 17.41 4.84
C ILE A 436 -22.13 18.77 5.27
N ARG A 437 -22.52 19.85 4.58
CA ARG A 437 -22.15 21.23 4.95
C ARG A 437 -22.85 21.66 6.23
N GLU A 438 -24.13 21.31 6.41
CA GLU A 438 -24.85 21.61 7.64
C GLU A 438 -24.32 20.78 8.82
N ALA A 439 -24.09 19.49 8.60
CA ALA A 439 -23.50 18.60 9.60
C ALA A 439 -22.11 19.10 10.05
N TYR A 440 -21.29 19.59 9.12
CA TYR A 440 -20.00 20.20 9.40
C TYR A 440 -20.12 21.53 10.17
N LYS A 441 -21.03 22.43 9.74
CA LYS A 441 -21.27 23.70 10.45
C LYS A 441 -21.75 23.48 11.90
N HIS A 442 -22.53 22.43 12.13
CA HIS A 442 -23.01 22.07 13.47
C HIS A 442 -21.88 21.70 14.43
N LEU A 443 -20.75 21.17 13.93
CA LEU A 443 -19.57 20.92 14.75
C LEU A 443 -18.95 22.21 15.31
N GLY A 444 -19.27 23.38 14.75
CA GLY A 444 -18.68 24.68 15.13
C GLY A 444 -17.26 24.87 14.61
N GLU A 445 -16.82 24.04 13.67
CA GLU A 445 -15.47 24.02 13.12
C GLU A 445 -15.26 25.05 12.00
N ASN A 446 -14.05 25.59 11.92
CA ASN A 446 -13.69 26.60 10.91
C ASN A 446 -12.43 26.23 10.09
N ASN A 447 -12.32 24.96 9.70
CA ASN A 447 -11.29 24.50 8.77
C ASN A 447 -11.71 24.74 7.31
N MET A 448 -11.17 25.79 6.69
CA MET A 448 -11.43 26.11 5.28
C MET A 448 -11.02 25.01 4.29
N LYS A 449 -10.11 24.10 4.70
CA LYS A 449 -9.69 22.96 3.87
C LYS A 449 -10.85 22.01 3.60
N PHE A 450 -11.80 21.88 4.53
CA PHE A 450 -13.00 21.03 4.38
C PHE A 450 -13.73 21.29 3.05
N TYR A 451 -13.89 22.55 2.67
CA TYR A 451 -14.62 22.91 1.45
C TYR A 451 -13.90 22.52 0.15
N LYS A 452 -12.57 22.31 0.21
CA LYS A 452 -11.73 21.89 -0.92
C LYS A 452 -11.57 20.37 -1.03
N MET A 453 -12.02 19.62 -0.03
CA MET A 453 -11.99 18.15 -0.05
C MET A 453 -13.01 17.61 -1.05
N ASP A 454 -12.76 16.41 -1.57
CA ASP A 454 -13.77 15.66 -2.30
C ASP A 454 -14.89 15.18 -1.36
N ASN A 455 -15.91 14.55 -1.95
CA ASN A 455 -17.09 14.15 -1.20
C ASN A 455 -16.80 13.02 -0.21
N LEU A 456 -16.01 12.02 -0.62
CA LEU A 456 -15.64 10.91 0.26
C LEU A 456 -14.85 11.40 1.48
N CYS A 457 -13.86 12.29 1.26
CA CYS A 457 -13.09 12.85 2.36
C CYS A 457 -13.94 13.73 3.29
N LYS A 458 -14.89 14.52 2.76
CA LYS A 458 -15.84 15.29 3.59
C LYS A 458 -16.65 14.38 4.50
N LEU A 459 -17.15 13.27 3.96
CA LEU A 459 -17.93 12.29 4.72
C LEU A 459 -17.11 11.69 5.87
N GLY A 460 -15.92 11.16 5.57
CA GLY A 460 -15.04 10.58 6.58
C GLY A 460 -14.53 11.60 7.59
N TYR A 461 -14.24 12.83 7.16
CA TYR A 461 -13.83 13.93 8.04
C TYR A 461 -14.91 14.26 9.07
N VAL A 462 -16.16 14.44 8.64
CA VAL A 462 -17.27 14.73 9.57
C VAL A 462 -17.51 13.56 10.53
N ALA A 463 -17.47 12.32 10.02
CA ALA A 463 -17.63 11.13 10.86
C ALA A 463 -16.54 11.06 11.95
N ALA A 464 -15.27 11.31 11.59
CA ALA A 464 -14.15 11.32 12.52
C ALA A 464 -14.25 12.46 13.56
N GLU A 465 -14.66 13.67 13.16
CA GLU A 465 -14.84 14.79 14.09
C GLU A 465 -15.90 14.50 15.16
N TYR A 466 -17.06 13.93 14.77
CA TYR A 466 -18.06 13.50 15.74
C TYR A 466 -17.54 12.36 16.63
N LEU A 467 -16.79 11.40 16.06
CA LEU A 467 -16.30 10.23 16.78
C LEU A 467 -15.29 10.61 17.86
N LEU A 468 -14.35 11.48 17.49
CA LEU A 468 -13.20 11.88 18.31
C LEU A 468 -13.48 13.12 19.17
N LYS A 469 -14.71 13.62 19.17
CA LYS A 469 -15.10 14.76 20.00
C LYS A 469 -14.77 14.47 21.48
N ASN A 470 -13.96 15.35 22.07
CA ASN A 470 -13.46 15.22 23.46
C ASN A 470 -12.60 13.98 23.72
N THR A 471 -11.99 13.39 22.69
CA THR A 471 -11.01 12.31 22.85
C THR A 471 -9.59 12.87 22.81
N HIS A 472 -8.69 12.24 23.56
CA HIS A 472 -7.28 12.59 23.58
C HIS A 472 -6.44 11.34 23.32
N HIS A 473 -5.46 11.47 22.43
CA HIS A 473 -4.54 10.41 22.07
C HIS A 473 -3.16 11.00 21.80
N ARG A 474 -2.12 10.15 21.93
CA ARG A 474 -0.81 10.48 21.38
C ARG A 474 -0.78 10.12 19.90
N PRO A 475 -0.08 10.90 19.05
CA PRO A 475 -0.05 10.67 17.61
C PRO A 475 0.24 9.23 17.19
N GLU A 476 1.23 8.60 17.81
CA GLU A 476 1.69 7.24 17.50
C GLU A 476 0.85 6.12 18.14
N GLU A 477 -0.04 6.45 19.09
CA GLU A 477 -0.84 5.47 19.86
C GLU A 477 -2.26 5.27 19.29
N ILE A 478 -2.58 5.91 18.17
CA ILE A 478 -3.87 5.76 17.48
C ILE A 478 -3.66 5.34 16.03
N GLY A 479 -4.47 4.40 15.54
CA GLY A 479 -4.51 3.98 14.15
C GLY A 479 -5.90 4.11 13.53
N ILE A 480 -6.00 3.94 12.21
CA ILE A 480 -7.24 4.05 11.46
C ILE A 480 -7.34 2.99 10.35
N ILE A 481 -8.42 2.21 10.37
CA ILE A 481 -8.67 1.15 9.39
C ILE A 481 -10.06 1.39 8.80
N LEU A 482 -10.13 1.77 7.53
CA LEU A 482 -11.41 1.99 6.85
C LEU A 482 -11.62 1.00 5.72
N ALA A 483 -12.88 0.81 5.35
CA ALA A 483 -13.26 0.08 4.15
C ALA A 483 -14.43 0.74 3.42
N ASN A 484 -14.53 0.45 2.12
CA ASN A 484 -15.72 0.73 1.33
C ASN A 484 -15.80 -0.21 0.11
N ALA A 485 -16.85 -0.06 -0.70
CA ALA A 485 -17.03 -0.79 -1.95
C ALA A 485 -16.57 0.05 -3.15
N SER A 486 -16.90 1.34 -3.16
CA SER A 486 -16.69 2.17 -4.35
C SER A 486 -15.29 2.75 -4.47
N SER A 487 -14.37 2.46 -3.54
CA SER A 487 -13.04 3.07 -3.52
C SER A 487 -13.16 4.61 -3.56
N SER A 488 -12.71 5.25 -4.63
CA SER A 488 -12.83 6.69 -4.90
C SER A 488 -13.63 6.98 -6.19
N LEU A 489 -14.48 6.07 -6.66
CA LEU A 489 -15.08 6.13 -8.00
C LEU A 489 -15.86 7.42 -8.29
N ASP A 490 -16.50 8.03 -7.29
CA ASP A 490 -17.18 9.33 -7.43
C ASP A 490 -16.23 10.45 -7.90
N THR A 491 -15.00 10.44 -7.39
CA THR A 491 -13.96 11.40 -7.79
C THR A 491 -13.22 10.93 -9.03
N ASP A 492 -13.08 9.62 -9.23
CA ASP A 492 -12.50 9.06 -10.44
C ASP A 492 -13.29 9.47 -11.69
N CYS A 493 -14.63 9.39 -11.64
CA CYS A 493 -15.47 9.86 -12.74
C CYS A 493 -15.30 11.34 -13.05
N LYS A 494 -15.09 12.18 -12.02
CA LYS A 494 -14.83 13.61 -12.23
C LYS A 494 -13.50 13.83 -12.92
N HIS A 495 -12.44 13.12 -12.50
CA HIS A 495 -11.14 13.18 -13.17
C HIS A 495 -11.23 12.71 -14.61
N GLN A 496 -11.88 11.56 -14.84
CA GLN A 496 -12.08 11.01 -16.19
C GLN A 496 -12.87 11.96 -17.10
N ALA A 497 -13.94 12.59 -16.59
CA ALA A 497 -14.72 13.55 -17.35
C ALA A 497 -13.91 14.80 -17.74
N ILE A 498 -13.00 15.27 -16.88
CA ILE A 498 -12.11 16.39 -17.16
C ILE A 498 -11.19 16.05 -18.34
N ILE A 499 -10.51 14.89 -18.28
CA ILE A 499 -9.54 14.51 -19.32
C ILE A 499 -10.22 14.09 -20.63
N SER A 500 -11.38 13.44 -20.58
CA SER A 500 -12.14 13.08 -21.78
C SER A 500 -12.63 14.31 -22.56
N LYS A 501 -12.85 15.44 -21.88
CA LYS A 501 -13.34 16.68 -22.49
C LYS A 501 -12.22 17.60 -22.98
N GLU A 502 -11.14 17.74 -22.20
CA GLU A 502 -10.13 18.80 -22.39
C GLU A 502 -8.68 18.28 -22.41
N GLY A 503 -8.47 16.96 -22.33
CA GLY A 503 -7.15 16.31 -22.38
C GLY A 503 -6.31 16.50 -21.11
N ASP A 504 -5.02 16.14 -21.21
CA ASP A 504 -4.04 16.15 -20.12
C ASP A 504 -3.88 17.51 -19.47
N LYS A 505 -4.00 18.59 -20.27
CA LYS A 505 -3.80 19.96 -19.80
C LYS A 505 -4.86 20.41 -18.79
N ALA A 506 -6.02 19.76 -18.79
CA ALA A 506 -7.10 20.06 -17.85
C ALA A 506 -7.04 19.22 -16.57
N ALA A 507 -6.25 18.12 -16.57
CA ALA A 507 -6.02 17.33 -15.38
C ALA A 507 -5.51 18.22 -14.23
N SER A 508 -6.07 18.03 -13.04
CA SER A 508 -5.80 18.89 -11.89
C SER A 508 -5.28 18.08 -10.72
N PRO A 509 -4.15 18.49 -10.10
CA PRO A 509 -3.65 17.81 -8.91
C PRO A 509 -4.63 17.90 -7.73
N ALA A 510 -5.50 18.91 -7.72
CA ALA A 510 -6.54 19.09 -6.71
C ALA A 510 -7.71 18.10 -6.84
N VAL A 511 -7.86 17.45 -8.00
CA VAL A 511 -8.84 16.36 -8.21
C VAL A 511 -8.14 15.01 -8.13
N PHE A 512 -7.02 14.86 -8.84
CA PHE A 512 -6.31 13.58 -8.96
C PHE A 512 -5.87 13.02 -7.60
N VAL A 513 -5.43 13.84 -6.65
CA VAL A 513 -5.06 13.35 -5.31
C VAL A 513 -6.20 12.60 -4.63
N TYR A 514 -7.45 13.05 -4.80
CA TYR A 514 -8.64 12.44 -4.20
C TYR A 514 -9.17 11.24 -5.00
N THR A 515 -8.51 10.88 -6.11
CA THR A 515 -8.74 9.61 -6.79
C THR A 515 -8.11 8.44 -6.05
N LEU A 516 -7.64 8.60 -4.80
CA LEU A 516 -7.13 7.48 -4.02
C LEU A 516 -8.01 7.31 -2.78
N PRO A 517 -8.58 6.11 -2.56
CA PRO A 517 -9.53 5.91 -1.47
C PRO A 517 -8.89 6.19 -0.11
N ASN A 518 -7.60 5.90 0.05
CA ASN A 518 -6.89 6.14 1.30
C ASN A 518 -6.68 7.62 1.65
N VAL A 519 -6.94 8.57 0.75
CA VAL A 519 -6.80 10.00 1.07
C VAL A 519 -7.78 10.43 2.16
N VAL A 520 -8.93 9.75 2.31
CA VAL A 520 -9.81 9.97 3.48
C VAL A 520 -9.09 9.66 4.79
N LEU A 521 -8.27 8.60 4.85
CA LEU A 521 -7.41 8.32 6.00
C LEU A 521 -6.43 9.47 6.22
N GLY A 522 -5.78 9.92 5.15
CA GLY A 522 -4.81 11.02 5.20
C GLY A 522 -5.41 12.33 5.73
N GLU A 523 -6.60 12.73 5.26
CA GLU A 523 -7.28 13.92 5.75
C GLU A 523 -7.64 13.83 7.24
N ILE A 524 -8.13 12.67 7.69
CA ILE A 524 -8.41 12.40 9.10
C ILE A 524 -7.11 12.44 9.92
N CYS A 525 -6.03 11.83 9.40
CA CYS A 525 -4.74 11.81 10.08
C CYS A 525 -4.14 13.20 10.24
N ILE A 526 -4.18 14.03 9.19
CA ILE A 526 -3.68 15.41 9.22
C ILE A 526 -4.45 16.25 10.25
N ARG A 527 -5.78 16.07 10.29
CA ARG A 527 -6.66 16.79 11.19
C ARG A 527 -6.43 16.42 12.65
N HIS A 528 -6.37 15.13 12.96
CA HIS A 528 -6.28 14.63 14.33
C HIS A 528 -4.86 14.27 14.77
N LYS A 529 -3.84 14.56 13.95
CA LYS A 529 -2.43 14.23 14.22
C LYS A 529 -2.21 12.74 14.49
N ILE A 530 -2.83 11.88 13.68
CA ILE A 530 -2.68 10.42 13.78
C ILE A 530 -1.47 10.00 12.97
N GLN A 531 -0.46 9.43 13.61
CA GLN A 531 0.78 8.93 12.99
C GLN A 531 0.91 7.40 13.02
N GLY A 532 0.05 6.73 13.78
CA GLY A 532 0.00 5.27 13.81
C GLY A 532 -0.51 4.66 12.51
N GLU A 533 -0.76 3.36 12.56
CA GLU A 533 -1.11 2.58 11.38
C GLU A 533 -2.38 3.08 10.68
N ASN A 534 -2.32 3.12 9.35
CA ASN A 534 -3.47 3.37 8.50
C ASN A 534 -3.61 2.26 7.44
N THR A 535 -4.82 1.78 7.17
CA THR A 535 -5.06 0.77 6.12
C THR A 535 -6.44 0.97 5.51
N PHE A 536 -6.55 0.82 4.20
CA PHE A 536 -7.81 0.91 3.47
C PHE A 536 -8.12 -0.39 2.74
N PHE A 537 -9.22 -1.03 3.12
CA PHE A 537 -9.73 -2.25 2.49
C PHE A 537 -10.81 -1.90 1.47
N VAL A 538 -10.85 -2.58 0.33
CA VAL A 538 -11.96 -2.48 -0.63
C VAL A 538 -12.68 -3.82 -0.72
N ARG A 539 -13.99 -3.79 -0.45
CA ARG A 539 -14.85 -4.99 -0.38
C ARG A 539 -16.29 -4.63 -0.74
N ARG A 540 -17.07 -5.59 -1.23
CA ARG A 540 -18.43 -5.35 -1.75
C ARG A 540 -19.42 -4.82 -0.69
N GLN A 541 -19.27 -5.26 0.56
CA GLN A 541 -20.22 -4.96 1.64
C GLN A 541 -19.49 -4.66 2.94
N SER A 542 -20.16 -3.91 3.83
CA SER A 542 -19.64 -3.64 5.17
C SER A 542 -19.54 -4.93 5.99
N ASP A 543 -18.39 -5.10 6.64
CA ASP A 543 -18.15 -6.18 7.61
C ASP A 543 -17.34 -5.61 8.77
N ALA A 544 -18.07 -5.07 9.75
CA ALA A 544 -17.49 -4.49 10.95
C ALA A 544 -16.74 -5.52 11.80
N ALA A 545 -17.13 -6.80 11.76
CA ALA A 545 -16.50 -7.86 12.54
C ALA A 545 -15.09 -8.16 12.00
N SER A 546 -14.93 -8.26 10.68
CA SER A 546 -13.61 -8.43 10.05
C SER A 546 -12.68 -7.23 10.30
N LEU A 547 -13.20 -6.00 10.27
CA LEU A 547 -12.40 -4.80 10.60
C LEU A 547 -11.98 -4.76 12.08
N GLU A 548 -12.90 -5.11 12.99
CA GLU A 548 -12.58 -5.21 14.42
C GLU A 548 -11.55 -6.33 14.69
N ASP A 549 -11.69 -7.47 14.02
CA ASP A 549 -10.73 -8.57 14.12
C ASP A 549 -9.32 -8.13 13.70
N TYR A 550 -9.21 -7.46 12.54
CA TYR A 550 -7.93 -6.93 12.08
C TYR A 550 -7.38 -5.88 13.05
N ALA A 551 -8.20 -4.94 13.53
CA ALA A 551 -7.78 -3.94 14.51
C ALA A 551 -7.24 -4.58 15.80
N ARG A 552 -7.86 -5.65 16.31
CA ARG A 552 -7.36 -6.40 17.46
C ARG A 552 -5.97 -6.99 17.20
N ILE A 553 -5.68 -7.47 15.99
CA ILE A 553 -4.35 -7.98 15.62
C ILE A 553 -3.32 -6.84 15.60
N VAL A 554 -3.66 -5.70 14.98
CA VAL A 554 -2.78 -4.54 14.93
C VAL A 554 -2.46 -4.01 16.33
N MET A 555 -3.48 -3.90 17.19
CA MET A 555 -3.34 -3.41 18.56
C MET A 555 -2.61 -4.39 19.49
N ALA A 556 -2.49 -5.67 19.13
CA ALA A 556 -1.71 -6.66 19.90
C ALA A 556 -0.19 -6.52 19.68
N LYS A 557 0.20 -6.08 18.48
CA LYS A 557 1.60 -6.02 18.03
C LYS A 557 2.22 -4.63 18.13
N GLY A 558 1.38 -3.58 18.14
CA GLY A 558 1.82 -2.20 18.18
C GLY A 558 1.68 -1.53 19.54
N LYS A 559 2.12 -0.27 19.59
CA LYS A 559 1.87 0.65 20.71
C LYS A 559 0.48 1.30 20.63
N LEU A 560 -0.41 0.80 19.74
CA LEU A 560 -1.74 1.35 19.55
C LEU A 560 -2.62 1.09 20.78
N ARG A 561 -3.03 2.18 21.42
CA ARG A 561 -4.03 2.18 22.48
C ARG A 561 -5.43 2.39 21.94
N THR A 562 -5.54 3.07 20.81
CA THR A 562 -6.82 3.38 20.18
C THR A 562 -6.77 3.00 18.70
N CYS A 563 -7.87 2.49 18.16
CA CYS A 563 -8.02 2.29 16.72
C CYS A 563 -9.41 2.73 16.27
N ILE A 564 -9.46 3.52 15.20
CA ILE A 564 -10.70 3.85 14.51
C ILE A 564 -10.90 2.80 13.44
N ILE A 565 -12.04 2.10 13.47
CA ILE A 565 -12.47 1.24 12.38
C ILE A 565 -13.72 1.81 11.74
N GLY A 566 -13.96 1.56 10.45
CA GLY A 566 -15.23 1.97 9.88
C GLY A 566 -15.47 1.68 8.41
N TRP A 567 -16.73 1.82 8.05
CA TRP A 567 -17.21 1.84 6.67
C TRP A 567 -17.40 3.30 6.22
N CYS A 568 -16.85 3.68 5.07
CA CYS A 568 -16.98 5.04 4.52
C CYS A 568 -17.31 4.98 3.02
N GLU A 569 -18.59 4.95 2.68
CA GLU A 569 -19.07 4.71 1.33
C GLU A 569 -19.71 5.97 0.74
N LEU A 570 -19.33 6.28 -0.50
CA LEU A 570 -19.93 7.36 -1.27
C LEU A 570 -19.79 7.09 -2.77
N LEU A 571 -20.92 7.03 -3.47
CA LEU A 571 -20.99 6.96 -4.93
C LEU A 571 -22.32 7.51 -5.42
N ASP A 572 -22.28 8.42 -6.40
CA ASP A 572 -23.48 8.93 -7.09
C ASP A 572 -24.58 9.43 -6.14
N GLY A 573 -24.17 10.21 -5.13
CA GLY A 573 -25.08 10.76 -4.13
C GLY A 573 -25.60 9.76 -3.08
N HIS A 574 -25.34 8.47 -3.21
CA HIS A 574 -25.52 7.49 -2.14
C HIS A 574 -24.33 7.55 -1.19
N TYR A 575 -24.59 7.75 0.11
CA TYR A 575 -23.52 7.83 1.11
C TYR A 575 -23.92 7.23 2.45
N GLN A 576 -22.93 6.67 3.12
CA GLN A 576 -23.04 6.13 4.47
C GLN A 576 -21.66 6.08 5.13
N ALA A 577 -21.58 6.54 6.38
CA ALA A 577 -20.40 6.32 7.21
C ALA A 577 -20.79 5.63 8.52
N GLU A 578 -20.03 4.62 8.92
CA GLU A 578 -20.17 3.93 10.20
C GLU A 578 -18.79 3.76 10.83
N PHE A 579 -18.48 4.61 11.80
CA PHE A 579 -17.17 4.68 12.43
C PHE A 579 -17.29 4.23 13.88
N LYS A 580 -16.30 3.45 14.34
CA LYS A 580 -16.23 2.92 15.69
C LYS A 580 -14.83 3.11 16.23
N GLN A 581 -14.73 3.62 17.45
CA GLN A 581 -13.49 3.70 18.20
C GLN A 581 -13.34 2.44 19.06
N LEU A 582 -12.19 1.79 18.97
CA LEU A 582 -11.77 0.68 19.81
C LEU A 582 -10.65 1.13 20.74
N ASN A 583 -10.70 0.77 22.01
CA ASN A 583 -9.64 1.04 22.98
C ASN A 583 -9.02 -0.28 23.46
N ASN A 584 -7.69 -0.35 23.50
CA ASN A 584 -6.95 -1.51 23.98
C ASN A 584 -6.94 -1.53 25.51
N ILE A 585 -7.51 -2.58 26.10
CA ILE A 585 -7.58 -2.78 27.56
C ILE A 585 -6.73 -3.97 28.02
N SER A 586 -5.86 -4.49 27.15
CA SER A 586 -5.02 -5.66 27.45
C SER A 586 -4.05 -5.45 28.62
N THR A 587 -3.76 -4.19 28.98
CA THR A 587 -2.90 -3.83 30.14
C THR A 587 -3.65 -3.63 31.46
N ILE A 588 -4.99 -3.71 31.47
CA ILE A 588 -5.81 -3.58 32.69
C ILE A 588 -6.02 -4.94 33.36
N TYR A 589 -5.83 -6.04 32.63
CA TYR A 589 -6.08 -7.42 33.08
C TYR A 589 -4.85 -8.33 33.04
N GLY A 590 -3.64 -7.76 32.92
CA GLY A 590 -2.36 -8.48 32.84
C GLY A 590 -1.56 -8.45 34.14
#